data_AF-A0A2P1EG79-F1
#
_entry.id   AF-A0A2P1EG79-F1
#
_cell.length_a   1.000
_cell.length_b   1.000
_cell.length_c   1.000
_cell.angle_alpha   90.00
_cell.angle_beta   90.00
_cell.angle_gamma   90.00
#
_symmetry.space_group_name_H-M   'P 1'
#
loop_
_entity.id
_entity.type
_entity.pdbx_description
1 polymer ?
#
loop_
_entity_poly.entity_id
_entity_poly.type
_entity_poly.pdbx_seq_one_letter_code
_entity_poly.pdbx_strand_id
1 'polypeptide(L)'
;SYQIEGAVKADGRGRSIWDDFVRTPGAVANNESGARACDHYRLWQDDVALMRDMGLGAYRFSIAWPRILPQGRGPVNAAGLDFYDRLVDELLDSGIRPFATLYHWDLP
;
A
#
# COMPACT_ATOMS: atom_id res chain seq x y z
N SER A 1 2.05 -0.08 3.00
CA SER A 1 2.11 -0.37 1.57
C SER A 1 2.59 -1.79 1.26
N TYR A 2 3.87 -2.02 0.95
CA TYR A 2 4.36 -3.23 0.26
C TYR A 2 4.01 -4.56 0.95
N GLN A 3 3.94 -4.57 2.28
CA GLN A 3 3.65 -5.76 3.07
C GLN A 3 2.19 -6.25 2.96
N ILE A 4 1.23 -5.39 2.62
CA ILE A 4 -0.21 -5.74 2.63
C ILE A 4 -0.93 -5.44 1.32
N GLU A 5 -0.53 -4.39 0.59
CA GLU A 5 -1.29 -3.90 -0.58
C GLU A 5 -1.36 -4.93 -1.71
N GLY A 6 -0.22 -5.52 -2.08
CA GLY A 6 -0.13 -6.26 -3.33
C GLY A 6 -0.30 -5.35 -4.55
N ALA A 7 -0.85 -5.93 -5.63
CA ALA A 7 -1.16 -5.22 -6.87
C ALA A 7 0.02 -4.41 -7.43
N VAL A 8 1.23 -4.99 -7.37
CA VAL A 8 2.50 -4.29 -7.66
C VAL A 8 2.66 -3.81 -9.11
N LYS A 9 1.77 -4.23 -10.02
CA LYS A 9 1.72 -3.84 -11.45
C LYS A 9 0.41 -3.15 -11.84
N ALA A 10 -0.50 -2.91 -10.90
CA ALA A 10 -1.79 -2.29 -11.19
C ALA A 10 -1.68 -0.77 -11.25
N ASP A 11 -2.56 -0.15 -12.03
CA ASP A 11 -2.87 1.28 -11.99
C ASP A 11 -1.64 2.19 -12.00
N GLY A 12 -0.66 1.86 -12.84
CA GLY A 12 0.52 2.70 -13.07
C GLY A 12 1.57 2.70 -11.97
N ARG A 13 1.45 1.85 -10.93
CA ARG A 13 2.49 1.75 -9.88
C ARG A 13 3.84 1.36 -10.50
N GLY A 14 4.89 2.10 -10.15
CA GLY A 14 6.29 1.81 -10.46
C GLY A 14 6.86 0.64 -9.64
N ARG A 15 8.12 0.30 -9.88
CA ARG A 15 8.84 -0.66 -9.03
C ARG A 15 9.43 0.07 -7.82
N SER A 16 9.65 -0.66 -6.74
CA SER A 16 10.49 -0.24 -5.63
C SER A 16 11.72 -1.13 -5.53
N ILE A 17 12.69 -0.73 -4.71
CA ILE A 17 13.83 -1.55 -4.31
C ILE A 17 13.41 -2.91 -3.76
N TRP A 18 12.24 -3.03 -3.13
CA TRP A 18 11.72 -4.33 -2.66
C TRP A 18 11.19 -5.20 -3.81
N ASP A 19 10.57 -4.63 -4.84
CA ASP A 19 10.14 -5.38 -6.03
C ASP A 19 11.33 -6.03 -6.76
N ASP A 20 12.53 -5.48 -6.55
CA ASP A 20 13.79 -5.90 -7.15
C ASP A 20 14.53 -6.86 -6.22
N PHE A 21 14.64 -6.49 -4.94
CA PHE A 21 15.33 -7.29 -3.92
C PHE A 21 14.74 -8.69 -3.81
N VAL A 22 13.40 -8.83 -3.78
CA VAL A 22 12.74 -10.14 -3.64
C VAL A 22 12.97 -11.09 -4.83
N ARG A 23 13.49 -10.59 -5.97
CA ARG A 23 13.83 -11.42 -7.13
C ARG A 23 15.20 -12.09 -6.99
N THR A 24 16.00 -11.68 -6.01
CA THR A 24 17.30 -12.28 -5.74
C THR A 24 17.08 -13.64 -5.06
N PRO A 25 17.56 -14.75 -5.64
CA PRO A 25 17.39 -16.08 -5.05
C PRO A 25 17.93 -16.14 -3.62
N GLY A 26 17.10 -16.58 -2.67
CA GLY A 26 17.46 -16.69 -1.26
C GLY A 26 17.46 -15.38 -0.46
N ALA A 27 17.11 -14.23 -1.06
CA ALA A 27 17.00 -12.96 -0.34
C ALA A 27 15.79 -12.89 0.59
N VAL A 28 14.73 -13.65 0.26
CA VAL A 28 13.51 -13.82 1.07
C VAL A 28 13.29 -15.31 1.29
N ALA A 29 12.80 -15.68 2.47
CA ALA A 29 12.41 -17.06 2.77
C ALA A 29 11.43 -17.58 1.70
N ASN A 30 11.65 -18.83 1.26
CA ASN A 30 10.87 -19.48 0.20
C ASN A 30 10.79 -18.71 -1.14
N ASN A 31 11.63 -17.70 -1.36
CA ASN A 31 11.56 -16.77 -2.50
C ASN A 31 10.19 -16.09 -2.65
N GLU A 32 9.56 -15.74 -1.52
CA GLU A 32 8.28 -15.02 -1.50
C GLU A 32 8.41 -13.57 -1.99
N SER A 33 7.27 -12.97 -2.36
CA SER A 33 7.20 -11.58 -2.83
C SER A 33 5.95 -10.85 -2.34
N GLY A 34 5.99 -9.52 -2.35
CA GLY A 34 4.84 -8.67 -2.07
C GLY A 34 3.86 -8.53 -3.24
N ALA A 35 3.97 -9.35 -4.30
CA ALA A 35 3.19 -9.17 -5.52
C ALA A 35 1.67 -9.27 -5.30
N ARG A 36 1.26 -10.21 -4.43
CA ARG A 36 -0.13 -10.34 -3.95
C ARG A 36 -0.29 -9.86 -2.52
N ALA A 37 0.65 -10.19 -1.63
CA ALA A 37 0.57 -9.86 -0.20
C ALA A 37 -0.80 -10.25 0.39
N CYS A 38 -1.47 -9.33 1.10
CA CYS A 38 -2.82 -9.52 1.63
C CYS A 38 -3.92 -9.09 0.63
N ASP A 39 -3.55 -8.62 -0.56
CA ASP A 39 -4.47 -8.04 -1.58
C ASP A 39 -5.29 -6.85 -1.04
N HIS A 40 -4.77 -6.13 -0.04
CA HIS A 40 -5.42 -4.97 0.58
C HIS A 40 -5.76 -3.89 -0.47
N TYR A 41 -4.99 -3.78 -1.56
CA TYR A 41 -5.32 -2.84 -2.65
C TYR A 41 -6.72 -3.05 -3.24
N ARG A 42 -7.24 -4.28 -3.21
CA ARG A 42 -8.59 -4.62 -3.67
C ARG A 42 -9.58 -4.83 -2.53
N LEU A 43 -9.11 -5.28 -1.38
CA LEU A 43 -9.92 -5.66 -0.22
C LEU A 43 -9.96 -4.59 0.88
N TRP A 44 -9.51 -3.36 0.59
CA TRP A 44 -9.37 -2.32 1.60
C TRP A 44 -10.68 -1.98 2.31
N GLN A 45 -11.84 -2.05 1.64
CA GLN A 45 -13.13 -1.84 2.29
C GLN A 45 -13.43 -2.92 3.34
N ASP A 46 -13.14 -4.18 3.02
CA ASP A 46 -13.35 -5.29 3.95
C ASP A 46 -12.40 -5.16 5.15
N ASP A 47 -11.16 -4.74 4.91
CA ASP A 47 -10.20 -4.49 5.97
C ASP A 47 -10.64 -3.33 6.89
N VAL A 48 -11.15 -2.22 6.33
CA VAL A 48 -11.66 -1.10 7.14
C VAL A 48 -12.91 -1.51 7.93
N ALA A 49 -13.83 -2.26 7.31
CA ALA A 49 -15.00 -2.80 8.00
C ALA A 49 -14.58 -3.68 9.19
N LEU A 50 -13.59 -4.56 9.01
CA LEU A 50 -13.04 -5.37 10.09
C LEU A 50 -12.42 -4.52 11.20
N MET A 51 -11.65 -3.48 10.86
CA MET A 51 -11.07 -2.56 11.86
C MET A 51 -12.15 -1.85 12.69
N ARG A 52 -13.24 -1.43 12.04
CA ARG A 52 -14.39 -0.82 12.70
C ARG A 52 -15.08 -1.82 13.64
N ASP A 53 -15.34 -3.03 13.17
CA ASP A 53 -16.00 -4.09 13.94
C ASP A 53 -15.16 -4.52 15.16
N MET A 54 -13.83 -4.41 15.06
CA MET A 54 -12.89 -4.60 16.18
C MET A 54 -12.82 -3.40 17.14
N GLY A 55 -13.44 -2.27 16.81
CA GLY A 55 -13.43 -1.05 17.63
C GLY A 55 -12.09 -0.31 17.66
N LEU A 56 -11.29 -0.39 16.58
CA LEU A 56 -10.01 0.33 16.52
C LEU A 56 -10.21 1.84 16.35
N GLY A 57 -9.54 2.66 17.16
CA GLY A 57 -9.64 4.12 17.06
C GLY A 57 -8.67 4.78 16.07
N ALA A 58 -7.73 4.02 15.51
CA ALA A 58 -6.70 4.52 14.62
C ALA A 58 -6.15 3.42 13.70
N TYR A 59 -5.79 3.80 12.48
CA TYR A 59 -5.08 2.93 11.55
C TYR A 59 -3.81 3.62 11.04
N ARG A 60 -2.67 3.04 11.39
CA ARG A 60 -1.37 3.44 10.83
C ARG A 60 -1.10 2.66 9.57
N PHE A 61 -1.02 3.36 8.44
CA PHE A 61 -0.63 2.81 7.16
C PHE A 61 0.58 3.57 6.59
N SER A 62 1.14 3.05 5.50
CA SER A 62 2.15 3.76 4.73
C SER A 62 1.71 3.93 3.29
N ILE A 63 2.04 5.08 2.71
CA ILE A 63 1.80 5.41 1.31
C ILE A 63 2.93 4.82 0.49
N ALA A 64 2.59 4.08 -0.57
CA ALA A 64 3.60 3.56 -1.48
C ALA A 64 4.10 4.67 -2.39
N TRP A 65 5.31 5.15 -2.15
CA TRP A 65 5.97 6.13 -3.03
C TRP A 65 5.88 5.75 -4.52
N PRO A 66 6.24 4.52 -4.96
CA PRO A 66 6.16 4.16 -6.39
C PRO A 66 4.72 4.11 -6.92
N ARG A 67 3.69 4.12 -6.06
CA ARG A 67 2.30 4.22 -6.50
C ARG A 67 1.91 5.68 -6.79
N ILE A 68 2.43 6.63 -6.02
CA ILE A 68 2.15 8.07 -6.21
C ILE A 68 3.04 8.69 -7.28
N LEU A 69 4.35 8.41 -7.23
CA LEU A 69 5.36 8.88 -8.18
C LEU A 69 6.11 7.65 -8.73
N PRO A 70 5.65 7.05 -9.84
CA PRO A 70 6.19 5.78 -10.34
C PRO A 70 7.69 5.78 -10.63
N GLN A 71 8.25 6.94 -10.99
CA GLN A 71 9.68 7.11 -11.26
C GLN A 71 10.42 7.80 -10.10
N GLY A 72 9.83 7.80 -8.90
CA GLY A 72 10.31 8.51 -7.70
C GLY A 72 10.15 10.03 -7.75
N ARG A 73 9.92 10.59 -8.93
CA ARG A 73 9.76 12.02 -9.19
C ARG A 73 8.90 12.24 -10.42
N GLY A 74 8.52 13.51 -10.66
CA GLY A 74 7.82 13.92 -11.86
C GLY A 74 6.30 13.86 -11.69
N PRO A 75 5.55 13.44 -12.73
CA PRO A 75 4.10 13.50 -12.70
C PRO A 75 3.52 12.52 -11.66
N VAL A 76 2.46 12.98 -10.99
CA VAL A 76 1.67 12.16 -10.07
C VAL A 76 0.86 11.15 -10.86
N ASN A 77 0.83 9.91 -10.38
CA ASN A 77 -0.08 8.89 -10.86
C ASN A 77 -1.44 9.03 -10.15
N ALA A 78 -2.42 9.61 -10.85
CA ALA A 78 -3.74 9.93 -10.29
C ALA A 78 -4.44 8.70 -9.70
N ALA A 79 -4.50 7.58 -10.43
CA ALA A 79 -5.13 6.35 -9.95
C ALA A 79 -4.47 5.81 -8.65
N GLY A 80 -3.17 6.02 -8.52
CA GLY A 80 -2.43 5.70 -7.30
C GLY A 80 -2.80 6.57 -6.11
N LEU A 81 -3.03 7.87 -6.34
CA LEU A 81 -3.49 8.81 -5.32
C LEU A 81 -4.95 8.53 -4.92
N ASP A 82 -5.82 8.25 -5.91
CA ASP A 82 -7.24 7.94 -5.72
C ASP A 82 -7.47 6.70 -4.83
N PHE A 83 -6.53 5.78 -4.76
CA PHE A 83 -6.58 4.67 -3.81
C PHE A 83 -6.46 5.15 -2.36
N TYR A 84 -5.48 6.00 -2.06
CA TYR A 84 -5.29 6.50 -0.70
C TYR A 84 -6.33 7.54 -0.30
N ASP A 85 -6.83 8.32 -1.26
CA ASP A 85 -7.94 9.26 -1.08
C ASP A 85 -9.17 8.51 -0.53
N ARG A 86 -9.63 7.49 -1.27
CA ARG A 86 -10.76 6.65 -0.86
C ARG A 86 -10.53 5.89 0.45
N LEU A 87 -9.31 5.39 0.68
CA LEU A 87 -8.97 4.72 1.93
C LEU A 87 -9.06 5.68 3.12
N VAL A 88 -8.56 6.91 2.97
CA VAL A 88 -8.62 7.93 4.03
C VAL A 88 -10.06 8.34 4.30
N ASP A 89 -10.87 8.56 3.26
CA ASP A 89 -12.28 8.89 3.40
C ASP A 89 -13.04 7.83 4.19
N GLU A 90 -12.91 6.55 3.82
CA GLU A 90 -13.61 5.46 4.52
C GLU A 90 -13.13 5.27 5.97
N LEU A 91 -11.84 5.47 6.24
CA LEU A 91 -11.33 5.43 7.61
C LEU A 91 -12.00 6.52 8.45
N LEU A 92 -12.08 7.75 7.93
CA LEU A 92 -12.72 8.87 8.61
C LEU A 92 -14.22 8.64 8.80
N ASP A 93 -14.91 8.15 7.76
CA ASP A 93 -16.33 7.81 7.81
C ASP A 93 -16.62 6.68 8.82
N SER A 94 -15.68 5.76 9.00
CA SER A 94 -15.72 4.70 10.02
C SER A 94 -15.28 5.16 11.42
N GLY A 95 -14.94 6.43 11.61
CA GLY A 95 -14.49 6.97 12.90
C GLY A 95 -13.07 6.54 13.30
N ILE A 96 -12.27 6.04 12.35
CA ILE A 96 -10.92 5.54 12.55
C ILE A 96 -9.92 6.62 12.13
N ARG A 97 -9.04 7.04 13.03
CA ARG A 97 -8.04 8.08 12.70
C ARG A 97 -6.97 7.56 11.75
N PRO A 98 -6.77 8.16 10.56
CA PRO A 98 -5.67 7.79 9.67
C PRO A 98 -4.32 8.33 10.20
N PHE A 99 -3.30 7.46 10.24
CA PHE A 99 -1.91 7.82 10.57
C PHE A 99 -0.97 7.44 9.42
N ALA A 100 -0.74 8.38 8.51
CA ALA A 100 0.05 8.14 7.31
C ALA A 100 1.56 8.16 7.59
N THR A 101 2.25 7.08 7.24
CA THR A 101 3.72 7.01 7.15
C THR A 101 4.14 7.26 5.70
N LEU A 102 4.92 8.32 5.45
CA LEU A 102 5.31 8.68 4.08
C LEU A 102 6.31 7.72 3.45
N TYR A 103 7.20 7.15 4.25
CA TYR A 103 8.22 6.22 3.77
C TYR A 103 8.29 4.99 4.66
N HIS A 104 8.07 3.82 4.06
CA HIS A 104 8.19 2.54 4.75
C HIS A 104 8.93 1.54 3.87
N TRP A 105 10.17 1.92 3.52
CA TRP A 105 11.20 1.12 2.84
C TRP A 105 10.97 0.82 1.36
N ASP A 106 9.89 1.28 0.75
CA ASP A 106 9.54 1.06 -0.64
C ASP A 106 10.00 2.20 -1.57
N LEU A 107 11.29 2.51 -1.52
CA LEU A 107 11.92 3.50 -2.41
C LEU A 107 11.77 3.08 -3.88
N PRO A 108 11.32 3.97 -4.80
CA PRO A 108 11.28 3.69 -6.23
C PRO A 108 12.66 3.39 -6.84
#